data_AF-A0A060YDU4-F1
#
_entry.id   AF-A0A060YDU4-F1
#
_cell.length_a   1.000
_cell.length_b   1.000
_cell.length_c   1.000
_cell.angle_alpha   90.00
_cell.angle_beta   90.00
_cell.angle_gamma   90.00
#
_symmetry.space_group_name_H-M   'P 1'
#
loop_
_entity.id
_entity.type
_entity.pdbx_description
1 polymer ?
#
loop_
_entity_poly.entity_id
_entity_poly.type
_entity_poly.pdbx_seq_one_letter_code
_entity_poly.pdbx_strand_id
1 'polypeptide(L)'
;RVCIVIQLSAVLTLSTLSLSACVVVCYLANRNELRSRVIQWLQNEVVPDGWFAKGSNFSDTLLKYFKDYDNGDSQLDSTEFLKFLQHNETAINITSYADEENNRLLRSLCVDALIELSDENTDWKLSFDEFLNCFKPGFNPPERKCALEDETYEDGAETQVECNRCVCACGNWVCTAVTCEGTDKMPAVEKTEGADQEMTEEEWTRRVAELNKHQETVEKMKVSTKDI
;
A
#
# COMPACT_ATOMS: atom_id res chain seq x y z
N ARG A 1 1.48 19.74 -6.31
CA ARG A 1 0.34 19.61 -5.36
C ARG A 1 0.34 18.14 -4.98
N VAL A 2 0.90 17.62 -3.91
CA VAL A 2 1.04 18.04 -2.51
C VAL A 2 2.26 17.25 -1.99
N CYS A 3 3.48 17.77 -2.05
CA CYS A 3 4.33 18.03 -0.86
C CYS A 3 5.68 18.66 -1.27
N ILE A 4 5.76 19.25 -2.46
CA ILE A 4 6.97 19.93 -2.91
C ILE A 4 6.76 21.43 -2.73
N VAL A 5 7.75 22.06 -2.10
CA VAL A 5 7.93 23.48 -1.78
C VAL A 5 7.45 23.92 -0.39
N ILE A 6 8.10 23.41 0.66
CA ILE A 6 8.57 24.27 1.76
C ILE A 6 10.10 24.18 1.80
N GLN A 7 10.73 24.69 0.75
CA GLN A 7 12.14 25.07 0.73
C GLN A 7 12.14 26.48 0.12
N LEU A 8 11.72 27.46 0.91
CA LEU A 8 11.98 28.86 0.61
C LEU A 8 12.44 29.56 1.88
N SER A 9 13.73 29.91 1.88
CA SER A 9 14.22 31.22 2.29
C SER A 9 13.60 31.85 3.55
N ALA A 10 14.03 31.47 4.76
CA ALA A 10 13.97 32.39 5.90
C ALA A 10 14.86 31.91 7.05
N VAL A 11 15.87 32.73 7.34
CA VAL A 11 16.57 32.80 8.61
C VAL A 11 15.58 33.30 9.69
N LEU A 12 15.75 32.83 10.94
CA LEU A 12 15.11 33.26 12.21
C LEU A 12 13.67 32.77 12.50
N THR A 13 13.55 31.68 13.26
CA THR A 13 13.17 31.64 14.70
C THR A 13 12.83 30.20 15.12
N LEU A 14 13.48 29.70 16.17
CA LEU A 14 13.15 28.42 16.79
C LEU A 14 11.79 28.56 17.50
N SER A 15 10.71 28.10 16.88
CA SER A 15 9.45 27.75 17.55
C SER A 15 8.68 26.80 16.64
N THR A 16 8.58 25.53 17.05
CA THR A 16 7.68 24.49 16.51
C THR A 16 7.68 24.31 14.99
N LEU A 17 8.78 23.80 14.43
CA LEU A 17 8.68 23.01 13.20
C LEU A 17 8.00 21.70 13.56
N SER A 18 6.68 21.62 13.37
CA SER A 18 6.04 20.33 13.14
C SER A 18 6.73 19.73 11.92
N LEU A 19 7.63 18.76 12.15
CA LEU A 19 8.06 17.86 11.08
C LEU A 19 6.82 17.03 10.75
N SER A 20 5.98 17.54 9.85
CA SER A 20 5.00 16.73 9.16
C SER A 20 5.78 15.75 8.28
N ALA A 21 6.19 14.63 8.87
CA ALA A 21 6.71 13.50 8.12
C ALA A 21 5.67 13.16 7.06
N CYS A 22 6.05 13.31 5.78
CA CYS A 22 5.15 13.04 4.68
C CYS A 22 4.91 11.54 4.64
N VAL A 23 3.69 11.10 4.95
CA VAL A 23 3.31 9.69 4.85
C VAL A 23 3.27 9.32 3.37
N VAL A 24 4.03 8.32 2.98
CA VAL A 24 4.01 7.78 1.62
C VAL A 24 2.76 6.91 1.47
N VAL A 25 1.86 7.33 0.59
CA VAL A 25 0.60 6.61 0.30
C VAL A 25 0.31 6.62 -1.19
N CYS A 26 -0.37 5.58 -1.67
CA CYS A 26 -0.89 5.57 -3.03
C CYS A 26 -2.23 6.32 -3.10
N TYR A 27 -2.18 7.60 -3.44
CA TYR A 27 -3.37 8.37 -3.80
C TYR A 27 -4.02 7.84 -5.08
N LEU A 28 -5.31 8.13 -5.24
CA LEU A 28 -6.09 7.80 -6.43
C LEU A 28 -5.39 8.24 -7.72
N ALA A 29 -4.80 9.45 -7.71
CA ALA A 29 -4.05 9.98 -8.83
C ALA A 29 -2.80 9.15 -9.16
N ASN A 30 -2.06 8.69 -8.15
CA ASN A 30 -0.85 7.87 -8.34
C ASN A 30 -1.22 6.51 -8.94
N ARG A 31 -2.27 5.85 -8.40
CA ARG A 31 -2.78 4.58 -8.91
C ARG A 31 -3.23 4.70 -10.36
N ASN A 32 -4.02 5.73 -10.67
CA ASN A 32 -4.55 5.94 -12.01
C ASN A 32 -3.45 6.32 -13.02
N GLU A 33 -2.43 7.08 -12.60
CA GLU A 33 -1.26 7.38 -13.41
C GLU A 33 -0.46 6.12 -13.72
N LEU A 34 -0.15 5.30 -12.68
CA LEU A 34 0.55 4.03 -12.85
C LEU A 34 -0.17 3.13 -13.84
N ARG A 35 -1.48 2.93 -13.63
CA ARG A 35 -2.34 2.17 -14.54
C ARG A 35 -2.31 2.71 -15.97
N SER A 36 -2.40 4.03 -16.13
CA SER A 36 -2.41 4.66 -17.46
C SER A 36 -1.09 4.46 -18.20
N ARG A 37 0.04 4.55 -17.51
CA ARG A 37 1.37 4.28 -18.10
C ARG A 37 1.52 2.84 -18.56
N VAL A 38 1.05 1.87 -17.78
CA VAL A 38 1.07 0.46 -18.16
C VAL A 38 0.23 0.22 -19.41
N ILE A 39 -0.99 0.77 -19.45
CA ILE A 39 -1.87 0.65 -20.62
C ILE A 39 -1.21 1.27 -21.86
N GLN A 40 -0.60 2.45 -21.73
CA GLN A 40 0.11 3.10 -22.84
C GLN A 40 1.30 2.28 -23.33
N TRP A 41 2.10 1.73 -22.42
CA TRP A 41 3.22 0.85 -22.76
C TRP A 41 2.73 -0.39 -23.52
N LEU A 42 1.74 -1.10 -22.99
CA LEU A 42 1.16 -2.29 -23.62
C LEU A 42 0.56 -1.97 -25.01
N GLN A 43 -0.10 -0.82 -25.16
CA GLN A 43 -0.63 -0.37 -26.45
C GLN A 43 0.47 -0.10 -27.48
N ASN A 44 1.65 0.34 -27.06
CA ASN A 44 2.79 0.56 -27.96
C ASN A 44 3.49 -0.74 -28.36
N GLU A 45 3.40 -1.79 -27.54
CA GLU A 45 3.93 -3.11 -27.88
C GLU A 45 3.06 -3.89 -28.87
N VAL A 46 1.75 -3.63 -28.83
CA VAL A 46 0.80 -4.18 -29.79
C VAL A 46 1.13 -3.67 -31.20
N VAL A 47 1.78 -4.53 -32.00
CA VAL A 47 2.07 -4.24 -33.42
C VAL A 47 0.76 -3.97 -34.16
N PRO A 48 0.64 -2.89 -34.94
CA PRO A 48 -0.58 -2.56 -35.66
C PRO A 48 -0.72 -3.46 -36.90
N ASP A 49 -1.08 -4.72 -36.70
CA ASP A 49 -1.61 -5.53 -37.80
C ASP A 49 -3.03 -5.03 -38.14
N GLY A 50 -3.20 -4.73 -39.44
CA GLY A 50 -4.22 -3.82 -39.96
C GLY A 50 -5.66 -4.04 -39.50
N TRP A 51 -6.35 -2.91 -39.27
CA TRP A 51 -7.78 -2.56 -39.31
C TRP A 51 -8.88 -3.51 -38.72
N PHE A 52 -8.67 -4.82 -38.53
CA PHE A 52 -9.71 -5.77 -38.12
C PHE A 52 -9.47 -6.53 -36.80
N ALA A 53 -8.37 -6.31 -36.07
CA ALA A 53 -8.06 -7.05 -34.84
C ALA A 53 -7.95 -6.15 -33.59
N LYS A 54 -8.98 -5.35 -33.29
CA LYS A 54 -8.93 -4.37 -32.18
C LYS A 54 -9.08 -4.97 -30.78
N GLY A 55 -8.87 -6.28 -30.61
CA GLY A 55 -9.09 -6.96 -29.32
C GLY A 55 -8.28 -8.22 -29.05
N SER A 56 -7.71 -8.87 -30.06
CA SER A 56 -6.89 -10.08 -29.84
C SER A 56 -5.48 -9.72 -29.37
N ASN A 57 -4.79 -8.80 -30.04
CA ASN A 57 -3.37 -8.55 -29.78
C ASN A 57 -3.11 -8.01 -28.35
N PHE A 58 -3.98 -7.15 -27.81
CA PHE A 58 -3.81 -6.62 -26.45
C PHE A 58 -4.00 -7.70 -25.37
N SER A 59 -5.08 -8.48 -25.46
CA SER A 59 -5.34 -9.58 -24.53
C SER A 59 -4.28 -10.69 -24.64
N ASP A 60 -3.82 -11.01 -25.86
CA ASP A 60 -2.77 -12.00 -26.09
C ASP A 60 -1.42 -11.53 -25.53
N THR A 61 -1.09 -10.25 -25.69
CA THR A 61 0.11 -9.63 -25.09
C THR A 61 0.06 -9.68 -23.57
N LEU A 62 -1.08 -9.31 -22.97
CA LEU A 62 -1.28 -9.43 -21.53
C LEU A 62 -1.19 -10.89 -21.06
N LEU A 63 -1.75 -11.84 -21.81
CA LEU A 63 -1.69 -13.27 -21.47
C LEU A 63 -0.25 -13.80 -21.48
N LYS A 64 0.57 -13.34 -22.42
CA LYS A 64 2.00 -13.65 -22.44
C LYS A 64 2.67 -13.15 -21.17
N TYR A 65 2.49 -11.87 -20.82
CA TYR A 65 3.07 -11.31 -19.60
C TYR A 65 2.57 -11.99 -18.33
N PHE A 66 1.27 -12.28 -18.24
CA PHE A 66 0.68 -13.01 -17.12
C PHE A 66 1.43 -14.33 -16.89
N LYS A 67 1.62 -15.12 -17.96
CA LYS A 67 2.33 -16.40 -17.90
C LYS A 67 3.83 -16.28 -17.62
N ASP A 68 4.46 -15.20 -18.08
CA ASP A 68 5.89 -14.98 -17.87
C ASP A 68 6.22 -14.66 -16.40
N TYR A 69 5.25 -14.10 -15.66
CA TYR A 69 5.42 -13.67 -14.26
C TYR A 69 4.73 -14.57 -13.23
N ASP A 70 3.73 -15.37 -13.64
CA ASP A 70 3.09 -16.41 -12.82
C ASP A 70 4.08 -17.53 -12.44
N ASN A 71 4.13 -17.90 -11.17
CA ASN A 71 4.93 -19.02 -10.67
C ASN A 71 4.34 -20.41 -10.95
N GLY A 72 3.19 -20.48 -11.62
CA GLY A 72 2.49 -21.69 -12.02
C GLY A 72 1.21 -21.97 -11.22
N ASP A 73 0.79 -21.04 -10.36
CA ASP A 73 -0.49 -21.11 -9.65
C ASP A 73 -1.65 -20.48 -10.44
N SER A 74 -1.37 -19.95 -11.64
CA SER A 74 -2.33 -19.30 -12.54
C SER A 74 -2.98 -18.06 -11.93
N GLN A 75 -2.28 -17.42 -11.00
CA GLN A 75 -2.65 -16.17 -10.36
C GLN A 75 -1.41 -15.28 -10.27
N LEU A 76 -1.60 -13.98 -10.04
CA LEU A 76 -0.50 -13.06 -9.74
C LEU A 76 -0.67 -12.49 -8.35
N ASP A 77 0.30 -12.74 -7.47
CA ASP A 77 0.39 -12.09 -6.17
C ASP A 77 1.02 -10.68 -6.26
N SER A 78 1.05 -9.94 -5.16
CA SER A 78 1.66 -8.59 -5.11
C SER A 78 3.12 -8.56 -5.58
N THR A 79 3.89 -9.63 -5.36
CA THR A 79 5.31 -9.70 -5.75
C THR A 79 5.46 -9.94 -7.26
N GLU A 80 4.69 -10.87 -7.81
CA GLU A 80 4.69 -11.19 -9.24
C GLU A 80 4.16 -10.01 -10.06
N PHE A 81 3.08 -9.39 -9.58
CA PHE A 81 2.51 -8.22 -10.23
C PHE A 81 3.45 -7.01 -10.16
N LEU A 82 4.13 -6.79 -9.03
CA LEU A 82 5.15 -5.75 -8.93
C LEU A 82 6.31 -5.99 -9.91
N LYS A 83 6.78 -7.25 -10.05
CA LYS A 83 7.82 -7.61 -11.04
C LYS A 83 7.39 -7.33 -12.47
N PHE A 84 6.12 -7.59 -12.81
CA PHE A 84 5.56 -7.21 -14.10
C PHE A 84 5.60 -5.69 -14.31
N LEU A 85 5.20 -4.89 -13.32
CA LEU A 85 5.27 -3.42 -13.42
C LEU A 85 6.70 -2.88 -13.51
N GLN A 86 7.68 -3.65 -13.03
CA GLN A 86 9.11 -3.34 -13.15
C GLN A 86 9.72 -3.79 -14.49
N HIS A 87 8.97 -4.51 -15.35
CA HIS A 87 9.47 -4.98 -16.64
C HIS A 87 10.05 -3.84 -17.49
N ASN A 88 9.31 -2.73 -17.56
CA ASN A 88 9.70 -1.52 -18.27
C ASN A 88 9.65 -0.33 -17.32
N GLU A 89 10.62 -0.29 -16.39
CA GLU A 89 10.71 0.79 -15.40
C GLU A 89 10.66 2.16 -16.06
N THR A 90 11.34 2.36 -17.19
CA THR A 90 11.39 3.67 -17.86
C THR A 90 10.02 4.17 -18.35
N ALA A 91 9.14 3.28 -18.79
CA ALA A 91 7.82 3.65 -19.28
C ALA A 91 6.80 3.79 -18.13
N ILE A 92 6.94 2.96 -17.08
CA ILE A 92 5.94 2.80 -16.02
C ILE A 92 6.26 3.65 -14.78
N ASN A 93 7.46 4.23 -14.68
CA ASN A 93 7.87 4.96 -13.48
C ASN A 93 6.94 6.14 -13.15
N ILE A 94 6.55 6.22 -11.88
CA ILE A 94 5.85 7.35 -11.27
C ILE A 94 6.79 8.04 -10.27
N THR A 95 7.05 9.32 -10.49
CA THR A 95 8.00 10.12 -9.69
C THR A 95 7.27 11.21 -8.92
N SER A 96 6.63 10.81 -7.82
CA SER A 96 5.87 11.72 -6.95
C SER A 96 6.72 12.29 -5.82
N TYR A 97 7.80 11.59 -5.45
CA TYR A 97 8.74 11.97 -4.40
C TYR A 97 10.12 12.27 -4.98
N ALA A 98 10.88 13.13 -4.28
CA ALA A 98 12.26 13.45 -4.64
C ALA A 98 13.23 12.29 -4.36
N ASP A 99 12.84 11.40 -3.45
CA ASP A 99 13.61 10.25 -3.02
C ASP A 99 13.14 8.97 -3.73
N GLU A 100 14.10 8.19 -4.20
CA GLU A 100 13.83 6.99 -5.00
C GLU A 100 13.29 5.83 -4.16
N GLU A 101 13.68 5.72 -2.89
CA GLU A 101 13.16 4.70 -1.99
C GLU A 101 11.66 4.91 -1.73
N ASN A 102 11.25 6.16 -1.52
CA ASN A 102 9.84 6.53 -1.40
C ASN A 102 9.06 6.30 -2.70
N ASN A 103 9.66 6.50 -3.87
CA ASN A 103 9.01 6.16 -5.15
C ASN A 103 8.86 4.64 -5.33
N ARG A 104 9.81 3.84 -4.86
CA ARG A 104 9.70 2.37 -4.84
C ARG A 104 8.58 1.91 -3.91
N LEU A 105 8.51 2.47 -2.70
CA LEU A 105 7.43 2.19 -1.74
C LEU A 105 6.08 2.60 -2.31
N LEU A 106 5.98 3.79 -2.91
CA LEU A 106 4.76 4.25 -3.58
C LEU A 106 4.31 3.25 -4.65
N ARG A 107 5.24 2.72 -5.45
CA ARG A 107 4.92 1.73 -6.48
C ARG A 107 4.33 0.46 -5.87
N SER A 108 4.92 -0.07 -4.80
CA SER A 108 4.38 -1.23 -4.08
C SER A 108 2.99 -0.96 -3.52
N LEU A 109 2.77 0.20 -2.88
CA LEU A 109 1.44 0.58 -2.36
C LEU A 109 0.39 0.71 -3.47
N CYS A 110 0.79 1.18 -4.65
CA CYS A 110 -0.11 1.26 -5.80
C CYS A 110 -0.37 -0.09 -6.46
N VAL A 111 0.53 -1.07 -6.35
CA VAL A 111 0.28 -2.47 -6.74
C VAL A 111 -0.83 -3.04 -5.89
N ASP A 112 -0.72 -2.92 -4.56
CA ASP A 112 -1.74 -3.43 -3.64
C ASP A 112 -3.11 -2.76 -3.90
N ALA A 113 -3.12 -1.44 -4.16
CA ALA A 113 -4.33 -0.72 -4.51
C ALA A 113 -4.93 -1.12 -5.87
N LEU A 114 -4.14 -1.64 -6.81
CA LEU A 114 -4.62 -2.17 -8.10
C LEU A 114 -5.17 -3.59 -7.96
N ILE A 115 -4.57 -4.42 -7.09
CA ILE A 115 -5.09 -5.74 -6.75
C ILE A 115 -6.45 -5.60 -6.08
N GLU A 116 -6.54 -4.85 -4.99
CA GLU A 116 -7.78 -4.56 -4.24
C GLU A 116 -8.91 -4.00 -5.12
N LEU A 117 -8.56 -3.27 -6.19
CA LEU A 117 -9.51 -2.72 -7.13
C LEU A 117 -10.09 -3.78 -8.08
N SER A 118 -9.27 -4.75 -8.48
CA SER A 118 -9.54 -5.65 -9.60
C SER A 118 -9.83 -7.09 -9.16
N ASP A 119 -9.48 -7.43 -7.93
CA ASP A 119 -9.77 -8.69 -7.28
C ASP A 119 -11.28 -8.75 -6.95
N GLU A 120 -12.01 -9.54 -7.73
CA GLU A 120 -13.46 -9.68 -7.61
C GLU A 120 -13.84 -10.76 -6.59
N ASN A 121 -12.97 -11.75 -6.39
CA ASN A 121 -13.22 -12.91 -5.53
C ASN A 121 -12.62 -12.76 -4.11
N THR A 122 -11.85 -11.70 -3.87
CA THR A 122 -11.19 -11.32 -2.60
C THR A 122 -10.13 -12.33 -2.12
N ASP A 123 -9.44 -12.99 -3.04
CA ASP A 123 -8.35 -13.93 -2.73
C ASP A 123 -6.96 -13.26 -2.64
N TRP A 124 -6.90 -11.93 -2.79
CA TRP A 124 -5.70 -11.09 -2.77
C TRP A 124 -4.70 -11.38 -3.89
N LYS A 125 -5.16 -12.01 -4.96
CA LYS A 125 -4.38 -12.27 -6.15
C LYS A 125 -5.20 -11.87 -7.39
N LEU A 126 -4.54 -11.87 -8.54
CA LEU A 126 -5.21 -11.62 -9.81
C LEU A 126 -5.21 -12.88 -10.66
N SER A 127 -6.38 -13.43 -10.92
CA SER A 127 -6.58 -14.31 -12.06
C SER A 127 -6.34 -13.57 -13.38
N PHE A 128 -6.22 -14.29 -14.48
CA PHE A 128 -6.02 -13.65 -15.78
C PHE A 128 -7.15 -12.69 -16.17
N ASP A 129 -8.40 -13.03 -15.84
CA ASP A 129 -9.55 -12.18 -16.16
C ASP A 129 -9.53 -10.88 -15.33
N GLU A 130 -9.17 -10.96 -14.05
CA GLU A 130 -9.02 -9.79 -13.17
C GLU A 130 -7.83 -8.91 -13.61
N PHE A 131 -6.71 -9.53 -13.99
CA PHE A 131 -5.55 -8.85 -14.55
C PHE A 131 -5.88 -8.15 -15.88
N LEU A 132 -6.63 -8.81 -16.77
CA LEU A 132 -7.11 -8.24 -18.03
C LEU A 132 -8.07 -7.07 -17.79
N ASN A 133 -9.00 -7.21 -16.84
CA ASN A 133 -9.94 -6.16 -16.47
C ASN A 133 -9.22 -4.95 -15.85
N CYS A 134 -8.17 -5.19 -15.04
CA CYS A 134 -7.33 -4.15 -14.45
C CYS A 134 -6.77 -3.21 -15.53
N PHE A 135 -6.29 -3.73 -16.67
CA PHE A 135 -5.69 -2.92 -17.74
C PHE A 135 -6.56 -2.68 -18.97
N LYS A 136 -7.86 -3.00 -18.89
CA LYS A 136 -8.78 -2.78 -20.00
C LYS A 136 -8.78 -1.30 -20.45
N PRO A 137 -8.40 -1.00 -21.71
CA PRO A 137 -8.41 0.38 -22.20
C PRO A 137 -9.82 0.96 -22.17
N GLY A 138 -9.95 2.20 -21.72
CA GLY A 138 -11.25 2.89 -21.64
C GLY A 138 -12.11 2.52 -20.42
N PHE A 139 -11.71 1.54 -19.61
CA PHE A 139 -12.26 1.39 -18.27
C PHE A 139 -11.65 2.44 -17.35
N ASN A 140 -12.51 3.23 -16.68
CA ASN A 140 -12.08 4.13 -15.63
C ASN A 140 -12.45 3.50 -14.28
N PRO A 141 -11.46 3.14 -13.45
CA PRO A 141 -11.72 2.62 -12.12
C PRO A 141 -12.67 3.52 -11.32
N PRO A 142 -13.64 2.95 -10.57
CA PRO A 142 -14.45 3.73 -9.67
C PRO A 142 -13.58 4.46 -8.64
N GLU A 143 -13.99 5.67 -8.30
CA GLU A 143 -13.40 6.43 -7.21
C GLU A 143 -13.99 5.92 -5.89
N ARG A 144 -13.18 5.22 -5.09
CA ARG A 144 -13.57 4.78 -3.75
C ARG A 144 -13.25 5.89 -2.74
N LYS A 145 -14.25 6.31 -1.98
CA LYS A 145 -14.12 7.26 -0.86
C LYS A 145 -13.88 6.51 0.44
N CYS A 146 -13.17 7.12 1.38
CA CYS A 146 -13.01 6.52 2.70
C CYS A 146 -14.25 6.77 3.53
N ALA A 147 -14.72 5.75 4.25
CA ALA A 147 -15.80 5.91 5.23
C ALA A 147 -15.18 6.08 6.62
N LEU A 148 -15.66 7.06 7.38
CA LEU A 148 -15.35 7.20 8.80
C LEU A 148 -16.65 7.57 9.52
N GLU A 149 -17.05 6.72 10.47
CA GLU A 149 -18.37 6.80 11.10
C GLU A 149 -19.50 6.81 10.05
N ASP A 150 -20.36 7.82 10.04
CA ASP A 150 -21.47 7.98 9.09
C ASP A 150 -21.14 8.93 7.93
N GLU A 151 -19.88 9.32 7.78
CA GLU A 151 -19.42 10.27 6.76
C GLU A 151 -18.47 9.65 5.72
N THR A 152 -18.46 10.23 4.52
CA THR A 152 -17.57 9.82 3.41
C THR A 152 -16.58 10.92 3.07
N TYR A 153 -15.31 10.55 2.93
CA TYR A 153 -14.18 11.44 2.73
C TYR A 153 -13.49 11.20 1.39
N GLU A 154 -13.10 12.28 0.73
CA GLU A 154 -12.36 12.23 -0.53
C GLU A 154 -10.91 11.77 -0.34
N ASP A 155 -10.30 11.27 -1.41
CA ASP A 155 -8.88 10.94 -1.46
C ASP A 155 -8.02 12.16 -1.05
N GLY A 156 -7.07 11.95 -0.14
CA GLY A 156 -6.26 13.01 0.46
C GLY A 156 -6.87 13.69 1.68
N ALA A 157 -8.09 13.34 2.10
CA ALA A 157 -8.62 13.80 3.38
C ALA A 157 -7.76 13.30 4.55
N GLU A 158 -7.59 14.13 5.56
CA GLU A 158 -6.78 13.83 6.74
C GLU A 158 -7.64 13.83 7.99
N THR A 159 -7.36 12.90 8.89
CA THR A 159 -7.92 12.88 10.24
C THR A 159 -6.84 12.51 11.24
N GLN A 160 -7.13 12.70 12.52
CA GLN A 160 -6.24 12.36 13.61
C GLN A 160 -6.97 11.44 14.58
N VAL A 161 -6.40 10.26 14.80
CA VAL A 161 -6.86 9.29 15.79
C VAL A 161 -5.80 9.21 16.86
N GLU A 162 -6.10 9.77 18.04
CA GLU A 162 -5.14 9.97 19.14
C GLU A 162 -3.95 10.84 18.70
N CYS A 163 -2.73 10.30 18.70
CA CYS A 163 -1.54 10.96 18.17
C CYS A 163 -1.18 10.52 16.74
N ASN A 164 -1.93 9.58 16.18
CA ASN A 164 -1.68 9.05 14.85
C ASN A 164 -2.41 9.87 13.79
N ARG A 165 -1.67 10.25 12.73
CA ARG A 165 -2.23 10.94 11.58
C ARG A 165 -2.66 9.92 10.55
N CYS A 166 -3.90 10.03 10.10
CA CYS A 166 -4.50 9.16 9.10
C CYS A 166 -4.83 9.94 7.83
N VAL A 167 -4.60 9.34 6.68
CA VAL A 167 -4.91 9.91 5.37
C VAL A 167 -5.77 8.94 4.59
N CYS A 168 -6.84 9.44 3.96
CA CYS A 168 -7.64 8.68 3.02
C CYS A 168 -6.85 8.51 1.71
N ALA A 169 -6.60 7.26 1.31
CA ALA A 169 -5.87 6.93 0.08
C ALA A 169 -6.53 5.72 -0.61
N CYS A 170 -6.98 5.91 -1.86
CA CYS A 170 -7.66 4.89 -2.67
C CYS A 170 -8.88 4.23 -1.99
N GLY A 171 -9.58 4.95 -1.09
CA GLY A 171 -10.74 4.45 -0.36
C GLY A 171 -10.42 3.78 0.98
N ASN A 172 -9.14 3.73 1.37
CA ASN A 172 -8.69 3.17 2.64
C ASN A 172 -8.04 4.25 3.53
N TRP A 173 -8.28 4.17 4.85
CA TRP A 173 -7.58 4.99 5.82
C TRP A 173 -6.20 4.41 6.11
N VAL A 174 -5.15 5.19 5.85
CA VAL A 174 -3.76 4.83 6.15
C VAL A 174 -3.25 5.72 7.26
N CYS A 175 -2.95 5.11 8.41
CA CYS A 175 -2.51 5.82 9.61
C CYS A 175 -1.02 5.60 9.88
N THR A 176 -0.37 6.60 10.49
CA THR A 176 0.87 6.35 11.21
C THR A 176 0.60 5.36 12.34
N ALA A 177 1.62 4.58 12.71
CA ALA A 177 1.53 3.59 13.79
C ALA A 177 2.53 3.92 14.91
N VAL A 178 2.43 5.14 15.46
CA VAL A 178 3.20 5.54 16.65
C VAL A 178 2.41 5.21 17.92
N THR A 179 3.11 4.76 18.95
CA THR A 179 2.51 4.52 20.27
C THR A 179 2.27 5.85 20.98
N CYS A 180 1.00 6.15 21.25
CA CYS A 180 0.61 7.38 21.92
C CYS A 180 0.72 7.21 23.44
N GLU A 181 1.82 7.63 24.05
CA GLU A 181 1.91 7.70 25.50
C GLU A 181 1.00 8.83 26.00
N GLY A 182 0.02 8.48 26.84
CA GLY A 182 -0.91 9.43 27.43
C GLY A 182 -0.18 10.54 28.17
N THR A 183 -0.64 11.78 27.99
CA THR A 183 -0.11 12.93 28.72
C THR A 183 -0.33 12.78 30.22
N ASP A 184 0.63 12.18 30.91
CA ASP A 184 0.97 12.49 32.29
C ASP A 184 2.48 12.28 32.49
N LYS A 185 3.20 13.39 32.34
CA LYS A 185 4.64 13.58 32.61
C LYS A 185 5.57 12.84 31.64
N MET A 186 6.06 13.59 30.66
CA MET A 186 7.41 13.36 30.14
C MET A 186 8.36 13.25 31.34
N PRO A 187 9.05 12.12 31.58
CA PRO A 187 10.32 12.23 32.27
C PRO A 187 11.19 13.01 31.29
N ALA A 188 11.73 14.14 31.76
CA ALA A 188 12.85 14.76 31.10
C ALA A 188 13.85 13.65 30.76
N VAL A 189 14.36 13.67 29.53
CA VAL A 189 15.49 12.86 29.11
C VAL A 189 16.66 13.21 30.03
N GLU A 190 16.75 12.53 31.17
CA GLU A 190 17.99 12.35 31.86
C GLU A 190 18.81 11.43 30.98
N LYS A 191 19.95 11.96 30.54
CA LYS A 191 20.98 11.20 29.85
C LYS A 191 21.46 10.08 30.78
N THR A 192 20.86 8.91 30.65
CA THR A 192 21.51 7.66 31.07
C THR A 192 22.13 7.03 29.84
N GLU A 193 23.46 7.11 29.81
CA GLU A 193 24.32 6.33 28.94
C GLU A 193 24.03 4.83 29.13
N GLY A 194 23.72 4.13 28.04
CA GLY A 194 23.78 2.66 27.93
C GLY A 194 22.47 1.89 28.12
N ALA A 195 21.95 1.35 27.00
CA ALA A 195 21.29 0.03 26.86
C ALA A 195 20.44 0.01 25.55
N ASP A 196 21.08 -0.12 24.38
CA ASP A 196 20.90 -1.35 23.60
C ASP A 196 20.98 -2.62 24.49
N GLN A 197 19.85 -3.02 25.06
CA GLN A 197 19.68 -4.38 25.54
C GLN A 197 18.87 -5.16 24.51
N GLU A 198 19.61 -5.82 23.62
CA GLU A 198 19.09 -6.90 22.79
C GLU A 198 18.50 -7.97 23.73
N MET A 199 17.19 -8.22 23.60
CA MET A 199 16.46 -9.19 24.42
C MET A 199 17.01 -10.58 24.17
N THR A 200 17.37 -11.31 25.23
CA THR A 200 17.98 -12.64 25.09
C THR A 200 16.96 -13.69 24.63
N GLU A 201 17.44 -14.71 23.92
CA GLU A 201 16.62 -15.81 23.38
C GLU A 201 15.79 -16.54 24.46
N GLU A 202 16.32 -16.59 25.69
CA GLU A 202 15.66 -17.19 26.85
C GLU A 202 14.47 -16.36 27.35
N GLU A 203 14.59 -15.03 27.34
CA GLU A 203 13.48 -14.12 27.70
C GLU A 203 12.39 -14.13 26.63
N TRP A 204 12.79 -14.21 25.36
CA TRP A 204 11.86 -14.37 24.24
C TRP A 204 11.08 -15.68 24.35
N THR A 205 11.76 -16.79 24.61
CA THR A 205 11.14 -18.12 24.75
C THR A 205 10.14 -18.16 25.90
N ARG A 206 10.43 -17.51 27.03
CA ARG A 206 9.48 -17.40 28.16
C ARG A 206 8.23 -16.61 27.76
N ARG A 207 8.38 -15.47 27.08
CA ARG A 207 7.24 -14.67 26.64
C ARG A 207 6.35 -15.41 25.64
N VAL A 208 6.95 -16.15 24.70
CA VAL A 208 6.20 -17.01 23.75
C VAL A 208 5.43 -18.11 24.48
N ALA A 209 6.04 -18.76 25.48
CA ALA A 209 5.37 -19.78 26.27
C ALA A 209 4.19 -19.23 27.09
N GLU A 210 4.33 -18.02 27.65
CA GLU A 210 3.25 -17.34 28.35
C GLU A 210 2.08 -16.97 27.42
N LEU A 211 2.37 -16.52 26.20
CA LEU A 211 1.35 -16.22 25.20
C LEU A 211 0.60 -17.47 24.74
N ASN A 212 1.31 -18.57 24.48
CA ASN A 212 0.67 -19.86 24.13
C ASN A 212 -0.25 -20.36 25.23
N LYS A 213 0.13 -20.19 26.51
CA LYS A 213 -0.72 -20.57 27.64
C LYS A 213 -2.02 -19.75 27.71
N HIS A 214 -1.96 -18.47 27.39
CA HIS A 214 -3.16 -17.62 27.28
C HIS A 214 -4.04 -18.03 26.11
N GLN A 215 -3.45 -18.43 24.98
CA GLN A 215 -4.20 -18.90 23.83
C GLN A 215 -4.94 -20.22 24.10
N GLU A 216 -4.29 -21.19 24.74
CA GLU A 216 -4.92 -22.45 25.15
C GLU A 216 -6.06 -22.25 26.17
N THR A 217 -5.94 -21.27 27.06
CA THR A 217 -7.00 -20.96 28.04
C THR A 217 -8.20 -20.31 27.36
N VAL A 218 -7.97 -19.42 26.40
CA VAL A 218 -9.04 -18.83 25.57
C VAL A 218 -9.74 -19.90 24.72
N GLU A 219 -9.01 -20.86 24.15
CA GLU A 219 -9.59 -21.95 23.36
C GLU A 219 -10.43 -22.91 24.22
N LYS A 220 -9.96 -23.26 25.42
CA LYS A 220 -10.72 -24.09 26.38
C LYS A 220 -12.00 -23.40 26.86
N MET A 221 -11.96 -22.08 27.05
CA MET A 221 -13.17 -21.30 27.37
C MET A 221 -14.17 -21.25 26.20
N LYS A 222 -13.69 -21.15 24.95
CA LYS A 222 -14.54 -21.19 23.75
C LYS A 222 -15.21 -22.56 23.54
N VAL A 223 -14.53 -23.66 23.86
CA VAL A 223 -15.12 -25.01 23.80
C VAL A 223 -16.18 -25.21 24.88
N SER A 224 -15.93 -24.78 26.12
CA SER A 224 -16.89 -24.93 27.23
C SER A 224 -18.18 -24.12 27.07
N THR A 225 -18.20 -23.12 26.19
CA THR A 225 -19.39 -22.28 25.92
C THR A 225 -20.25 -22.84 24.79
N LYS A 226 -19.78 -23.86 24.07
CA LYS A 226 -20.49 -24.51 22.95
C LYS A 226 -21.35 -25.71 23.38
N ASP A 227 -21.23 -26.16 24.63
CA ASP A 227 -21.95 -27.31 25.21
C ASP A 227 -23.04 -26.92 26.23
N ILE A 228 -23.68 -25.74 26.08
CA ILE A 228 -24.89 -25.34 26.83
C ILE A 228 -26.04 -25.04 25.86
#